data_AF-A0A1F5DKK5-F1
#
_entry.id   AF-A0A1F5DKK5-F1
#
_cell.length_a   1.000
_cell.length_b   1.000
_cell.length_c   1.000
_cell.angle_alpha   90.00
_cell.angle_beta   90.00
_cell.angle_gamma   90.00
#
_symmetry.space_group_name_H-M   'P 1'
#
loop_
_entity.id
_entity.type
_entity.pdbx_description
1 polymer ?
#
loop_
_entity_poly.entity_id
_entity_poly.type
_entity_poly.pdbx_seq_one_letter_code
_entity_poly.pdbx_strand_id
1 'polypeptide(L)'
;MYKTIFTVVDVQEPRSLDGEPTHVKGPCKMYLPGDRMTIVGNPGRLVLEETDSVCLAAFSAILPLASAMEREVTEPWDYIDKIKYFSCPDSERPVVFRVERVKVEQGEYPTPYGSK
;
A
#
# COMPACT_ATOMS: atom_id res chain seq x y z
N MET A 1 0.14 -1.79 -17.56
CA MET A 1 0.99 -1.49 -16.40
C MET A 1 0.12 -0.82 -15.36
N TYR A 2 0.38 -1.05 -14.07
CA TYR A 2 -0.40 -0.43 -13.01
C TYR A 2 0.50 0.37 -12.07
N LYS A 3 -0.12 1.38 -11.48
CA LYS A 3 0.36 2.14 -10.33
C LYS A 3 -0.49 1.75 -9.13
N THR A 4 0.15 1.51 -7.99
CA THR A 4 -0.49 1.15 -6.74
C THR A 4 -0.28 2.27 -5.72
N ILE A 5 -1.37 2.76 -5.16
CA ILE A 5 -1.37 3.86 -4.19
C ILE A 5 -1.86 3.31 -2.86
N PHE A 6 -1.04 3.45 -1.82
CA PHE A 6 -1.36 3.08 -0.44
C PHE A 6 -1.64 4.36 0.32
N THR A 7 -2.92 4.65 0.58
CA THR A 7 -3.34 5.86 1.31
C THR A 7 -3.72 5.50 2.73
N VAL A 8 -3.13 6.15 3.73
CA VAL A 8 -3.53 5.97 5.13
C VAL A 8 -4.94 6.50 5.31
N VAL A 9 -5.83 5.67 5.84
CA VAL A 9 -7.23 6.04 6.10
C VAL A 9 -7.58 5.82 7.55
N ASP A 10 -8.44 6.69 8.07
CA ASP A 10 -9.12 6.42 9.33
C ASP A 10 -10.11 5.29 9.11
N VAL A 11 -9.92 4.22 9.88
CA VAL A 11 -10.93 3.21 10.10
C VAL A 11 -11.61 3.52 11.44
N GLN A 12 -12.86 3.09 11.62
CA GLN A 12 -13.41 3.03 12.98
C GLN A 12 -12.38 2.28 13.83
N GLU A 13 -11.93 2.90 14.93
CA GLU A 13 -10.79 2.47 15.77
C GLU A 13 -10.61 0.94 15.79
N PRO A 14 -9.37 0.40 15.74
CA PRO A 14 -9.18 -1.04 15.86
C PRO A 14 -9.92 -1.55 17.10
N ARG A 15 -11.00 -2.30 16.87
CA ARG A 15 -11.80 -2.88 17.94
C ARG A 15 -11.28 -4.26 18.22
N SER A 16 -11.13 -4.58 19.50
CA SER A 16 -10.99 -5.97 19.88
C SER A 16 -12.24 -6.75 19.44
N LEU A 17 -12.02 -7.96 18.93
CA LEU A 17 -13.10 -8.88 18.55
C LEU A 17 -13.67 -9.62 19.77
N ASP A 18 -12.89 -9.76 20.83
CA ASP A 18 -13.19 -10.49 22.06
C ASP A 18 -13.64 -9.58 23.23
N GLY A 19 -13.63 -8.26 23.04
CA GLY A 19 -13.96 -7.26 24.06
C GLY A 19 -12.79 -6.88 25.00
N GLU A 20 -11.65 -7.58 24.92
CA GLU A 20 -10.45 -7.26 25.70
C GLU A 20 -9.77 -5.97 25.21
N PRO A 21 -9.10 -5.20 26.08
CA PRO A 21 -8.41 -4.00 25.65
C PRO A 21 -7.37 -4.30 24.56
N THR A 22 -7.42 -3.58 23.45
CA THR A 22 -6.37 -3.69 22.44
C THR A 22 -5.06 -3.19 23.05
N HIS A 23 -3.95 -3.89 22.82
CA HIS A 23 -2.62 -3.42 23.21
C HIS A 23 -2.13 -2.21 22.40
N VAL A 24 -2.98 -1.66 21.52
CA VAL A 24 -2.71 -0.47 20.71
C VAL A 24 -2.61 0.75 21.62
N LYS A 25 -1.47 1.44 21.57
CA LYS A 25 -1.12 2.53 22.52
C LYS A 25 -1.34 3.95 21.98
N GLY A 26 -2.02 4.09 20.85
CA GLY A 26 -2.30 5.40 20.23
C GLY A 26 -1.76 5.52 18.81
N PRO A 27 -1.91 6.70 18.18
CA PRO A 27 -1.75 6.82 16.73
C PRO A 27 -0.31 6.57 16.30
N CYS A 28 -0.15 6.09 15.06
CA CYS A 28 1.16 5.96 14.44
C CYS A 28 1.92 7.28 14.49
N LYS A 29 3.23 7.19 14.77
CA LYS A 29 4.11 8.37 14.85
C LYS A 29 4.73 8.76 13.51
N MET A 30 4.58 7.89 12.50
CA MET A 30 5.22 8.06 11.19
C MET A 30 4.23 8.51 10.11
N TYR A 31 2.93 8.28 10.32
CA TYR A 31 1.89 8.52 9.33
C TYR A 31 0.72 9.28 9.93
N LEU A 32 0.13 10.14 9.12
CA LEU A 32 -1.17 10.77 9.34
C LEU A 32 -2.21 10.23 8.34
N PRO A 33 -3.51 10.27 8.68
CA PRO A 33 -4.57 10.04 7.70
C PRO A 33 -4.40 10.93 6.48
N GLY A 34 -4.44 10.33 5.29
CA GLY A 34 -4.19 10.99 4.01
C GLY A 34 -2.78 10.82 3.46
N ASP A 35 -1.78 10.44 4.27
CA ASP A 35 -0.42 10.17 3.79
C ASP A 35 -0.42 9.02 2.78
N ARG A 36 0.41 9.14 1.75
CA ARG A 36 0.48 8.16 0.65
C ARG A 36 1.87 7.59 0.44
N MET A 37 1.91 6.32 0.05
CA MET A 37 3.03 5.71 -0.67
C MET A 37 2.56 5.27 -2.05
N THR A 38 3.26 5.72 -3.09
CA THR A 38 2.90 5.43 -4.48
C THR A 38 4.00 4.61 -5.15
N ILE A 39 3.64 3.44 -5.65
CA ILE A 39 4.56 2.51 -6.32
C ILE A 39 4.05 2.25 -7.74
N VAL A 40 4.96 2.23 -8.71
CA VAL A 40 4.61 2.00 -10.12
C VAL A 40 5.56 1.03 -10.83
N GLY A 41 5.00 0.28 -11.78
CA GLY A 41 5.76 -0.57 -12.68
C GLY A 41 6.03 -1.96 -12.12
N ASN A 42 6.57 -2.88 -12.92
CA ASN A 42 7.01 -4.19 -12.43
C ASN A 42 8.36 -4.53 -13.07
N PRO A 43 9.48 -4.54 -12.31
CA PRO A 43 9.58 -4.31 -10.86
C PRO A 43 9.16 -2.89 -10.41
N GLY A 44 8.56 -2.82 -9.22
CA GLY A 44 7.98 -1.60 -8.65
C GLY A 44 9.01 -0.54 -8.27
N ARG A 45 8.67 0.73 -8.52
CA ARG A 45 9.45 1.92 -8.19
C ARG A 45 8.62 2.84 -7.32
N LEU A 46 9.21 3.36 -6.25
CA LEU A 46 8.58 4.39 -5.44
C LEU A 46 8.57 5.72 -6.21
N VAL A 47 7.40 6.34 -6.37
CA VAL A 47 7.22 7.65 -6.99
C VAL A 47 7.29 8.71 -5.90
N LEU A 48 8.45 9.35 -5.76
CA LEU A 48 8.72 10.27 -4.64
C LEU A 48 7.82 11.51 -4.68
N GLU A 49 7.46 11.99 -5.86
CA GLU A 49 6.61 13.17 -6.06
C GLU A 49 5.14 12.91 -5.68
N GLU A 50 4.73 11.63 -5.62
CA GLU A 50 3.39 11.18 -5.25
C GLU A 50 3.37 10.47 -3.88
N THR A 51 4.44 10.62 -3.10
CA THR A 51 4.63 9.97 -1.81
C THR A 51 4.90 11.03 -0.75
N ASP A 52 4.20 10.91 0.39
CA ASP A 52 4.32 11.85 1.50
C ASP A 52 5.44 11.36 2.47
N SER A 53 5.08 10.55 3.45
CA SER A 53 6.02 9.92 4.39
C SER A 53 6.33 8.47 3.98
N VAL A 54 7.56 8.00 4.26
CA VAL A 54 7.94 6.60 4.03
C VAL A 54 8.51 6.00 5.32
N CYS A 55 7.67 5.28 6.05
CA CYS A 55 8.12 4.40 7.13
C CYS A 55 8.71 3.11 6.52
N LEU A 56 9.99 2.85 6.73
CA LEU A 56 10.69 1.70 6.14
C LEU A 56 10.07 0.34 6.52
N ALA A 57 9.53 0.20 7.73
CA ALA A 57 8.88 -1.03 8.16
C ALA A 57 7.57 -1.28 7.39
N ALA A 58 6.72 -0.25 7.28
CA ALA A 58 5.50 -0.33 6.50
C ALA A 58 5.79 -0.52 5.01
N PHE A 59 6.80 0.20 4.48
CA PHE A 59 7.24 0.09 3.10
C PHE A 59 7.66 -1.34 2.77
N SER A 60 8.57 -1.92 3.57
CA SER A 60 9.01 -3.32 3.43
C SER A 60 7.83 -4.31 3.41
N ALA A 61 6.84 -4.08 4.29
CA ALA A 61 5.67 -4.96 4.41
C ALA A 61 4.71 -4.87 3.20
N ILE A 62 4.61 -3.72 2.54
CA ILE A 62 3.73 -3.57 1.36
C ILE A 62 4.37 -4.09 0.07
N LEU A 63 5.70 -4.24 -0.02
CA LEU A 63 6.39 -4.59 -1.27
C LEU A 63 5.85 -5.86 -1.95
N PRO A 64 5.55 -6.97 -1.25
CA PRO A 64 4.98 -8.16 -1.90
C PRO A 64 3.61 -7.89 -2.52
N LEU A 65 2.76 -7.13 -1.82
CA LEU A 65 1.43 -6.75 -2.30
C LEU A 65 1.53 -5.77 -3.47
N ALA A 66 2.42 -4.78 -3.39
CA ALA A 66 2.63 -3.80 -4.45
C ALA A 66 3.04 -4.48 -5.76
N SER A 67 4.05 -5.36 -5.73
CA SER A 67 4.50 -6.11 -6.91
C SER A 67 3.38 -6.95 -7.54
N ALA A 68 2.54 -7.57 -6.70
CA ALA A 68 1.41 -8.36 -7.17
C ALA A 68 0.26 -7.51 -7.72
N MET A 69 0.06 -6.29 -7.22
CA MET A 69 -0.91 -5.31 -7.74
C MET A 69 -0.46 -4.71 -9.08
N GLU A 70 0.84 -4.67 -9.36
CA GLU A 70 1.41 -4.04 -10.56
C GLU A 70 1.35 -4.91 -11.82
N ARG A 71 1.06 -6.20 -11.68
CA ARG A 71 0.86 -7.14 -12.79
C ARG A 71 -0.60 -7.21 -13.24
N GLU A 72 -0.83 -7.76 -14.43
CA GLU A 72 -2.17 -8.15 -14.88
C GLU A 72 -2.72 -9.33 -14.06
N VAL A 73 -4.04 -9.35 -13.89
CA VAL A 73 -4.79 -10.47 -13.29
C VAL A 73 -5.25 -11.36 -14.44
N THR A 74 -4.63 -12.52 -14.61
CA THR A 74 -4.89 -13.39 -15.77
C THR A 74 -5.80 -14.56 -15.43
N GLU A 75 -5.92 -14.92 -14.15
CA GLU A 75 -6.64 -16.11 -13.71
C GLU A 75 -7.95 -15.78 -12.99
N PRO A 76 -9.04 -16.57 -13.17
CA PRO A 76 -10.32 -16.31 -12.50
C PRO A 76 -10.27 -16.35 -10.97
N TRP A 77 -9.35 -17.14 -10.39
CA TRP A 77 -9.18 -17.28 -8.94
C TRP A 77 -8.22 -16.24 -8.35
N ASP A 78 -7.52 -15.47 -9.19
CA ASP A 78 -6.63 -14.45 -8.72
C ASP A 78 -7.45 -13.29 -8.15
N TYR A 79 -7.23 -13.02 -6.86
CA TYR A 79 -7.99 -12.05 -6.09
C TYR A 79 -7.17 -10.80 -5.77
N ILE A 80 -5.97 -10.67 -6.34
CA ILE A 80 -5.04 -9.62 -5.95
C ILE A 80 -5.65 -8.23 -6.12
N ASP A 81 -6.35 -7.97 -7.22
CA ASP A 81 -7.03 -6.69 -7.51
C ASP A 81 -8.25 -6.40 -6.60
N LYS A 82 -8.71 -7.41 -5.86
CA LYS A 82 -9.83 -7.30 -4.91
C LYS A 82 -9.36 -6.85 -3.52
N ILE A 83 -8.07 -6.89 -3.21
CA ILE A 83 -7.56 -6.37 -1.93
C ILE A 83 -7.69 -4.84 -1.93
N LYS A 84 -8.47 -4.31 -0.99
CA LYS A 84 -8.74 -2.86 -0.86
C LYS A 84 -8.08 -2.22 0.37
N TYR A 85 -7.63 -3.03 1.32
CA TYR A 85 -7.04 -2.55 2.56
C TYR A 85 -5.85 -3.41 2.94
N PHE A 86 -4.84 -2.77 3.52
CA PHE A 86 -3.65 -3.40 4.08
C PHE A 86 -3.37 -2.80 5.46
N SER A 87 -3.19 -3.64 6.47
CA SER A 87 -2.82 -3.17 7.81
C SER A 87 -1.30 -3.11 7.94
N CYS A 88 -0.79 -2.00 8.48
CA CYS A 88 0.58 -1.92 8.96
C CYS A 88 0.87 -3.07 9.95
N PRO A 89 2.05 -3.71 9.90
CA PRO A 89 2.41 -4.79 10.81
C PRO A 89 2.81 -4.32 12.23
N ASP A 90 2.82 -3.00 12.48
CA ASP A 90 3.07 -2.45 13.82
C ASP A 90 1.93 -2.86 14.76
N SER A 91 2.25 -3.75 15.70
CA SER A 91 1.29 -4.27 16.67
C SER A 91 0.83 -3.21 17.67
N GLU A 92 1.67 -2.22 17.96
CA GLU A 92 1.42 -1.21 18.97
C GLU A 92 0.67 0.00 18.43
N ARG A 93 0.88 0.35 17.15
CA ARG A 93 0.34 1.56 16.51
C ARG A 93 0.00 1.32 15.02
N PRO A 94 -0.92 0.39 14.72
CA PRO A 94 -1.25 0.08 13.33
C PRO A 94 -1.95 1.25 12.66
N VAL A 95 -1.64 1.45 11.37
CA VAL A 95 -2.47 2.23 10.43
C VAL A 95 -3.01 1.30 9.36
N VAL A 96 -4.14 1.67 8.79
CA VAL A 96 -4.72 0.96 7.64
C VAL A 96 -4.47 1.78 6.39
N PHE A 97 -3.91 1.14 5.38
CA PHE A 97 -3.77 1.69 4.04
C PHE A 97 -4.95 1.24 3.20
N ARG A 98 -5.71 2.17 2.62
CA ARG A 98 -6.54 1.90 1.45
C ARG A 98 -5.62 1.67 0.26
N VAL A 99 -5.86 0.59 -0.47
CA VAL A 99 -5.06 0.19 -1.62
C VAL A 99 -5.84 0.48 -2.90
N GLU A 100 -5.28 1.33 -3.74
CA GLU A 100 -5.85 1.72 -5.03
C GLU A 100 -4.93 1.30 -6.15
N ARG A 101 -5.50 0.68 -7.19
CA ARG A 101 -4.79 0.20 -8.36
C ARG A 101 -5.28 0.99 -9.57
N VAL A 102 -4.38 1.73 -10.20
CA VAL A 102 -4.67 2.62 -11.33
C VAL A 102 -3.93 2.10 -12.55
N LYS A 103 -4.64 1.89 -13.66
CA LYS A 103 -4.01 1.53 -14.93
C LYS A 103 -3.26 2.75 -15.47
N VAL A 104 -2.00 2.56 -15.83
CA VAL A 104 -1.14 3.62 -16.38
C VAL A 104 -0.78 3.32 -17.83
N GLU A 105 -0.57 4.37 -18.60
CA GLU A 105 -0.17 4.25 -20.00
C GLU A 105 1.31 3.87 -20.11
N GLN A 106 1.66 3.16 -21.18
CA GLN A 106 3.05 2.79 -21.42
C GLN A 106 3.86 4.04 -21.76
N GLY A 107 4.87 4.34 -20.95
CA GLY A 107 5.72 5.54 -21.11
C GLY A 107 5.41 6.67 -20.13
N GLU A 108 4.31 6.58 -19.37
CA GLU A 108 4.00 7.54 -18.29
C GLU A 108 5.09 7.54 -17.20
N TYR A 109 5.65 6.36 -16.93
CA TYR A 109 6.81 6.17 -16.05
C TYR A 109 7.92 5.44 -16.79
N PRO A 110 9.20 5.73 -16.50
CA PRO A 110 10.31 5.07 -17.18
C PRO A 110 10.27 3.58 -16.87
N THR A 111 10.43 2.74 -17.89
CA THR A 111 10.50 1.29 -17.69
C THR A 111 11.73 0.94 -16.84
N PRO A 112 11.67 -0.15 -16.05
CA PRO A 112 12.81 -0.65 -15.27
C PRO A 112 14.08 -0.83 -16.09
N TYR A 113 13.93 -1.14 -17.38
CA TYR A 113 15.00 -1.54 -18.29
C TYR A 113 15.35 -0.48 -19.35
N GLY A 114 14.78 0.73 -19.24
CA GLY A 114 14.90 1.76 -20.27
C GLY A 114 14.11 1.45 -21.55
N SER A 115 13.93 2.46 -22.39
CA SER A 115 13.51 2.26 -23.78
C SER A 115 14.63 1.54 -24.53
N LYS A 116 14.37 0.33 -25.01
CA LYS A 116 15.23 -0.31 -26.01
C LYS A 116 15.14 0.46 -27.33
#